data_AF-A0A957XVZ9-F1
#
_entry.id   AF-A0A957XVZ9-F1
#
_cell.length_a   1.000
_cell.length_b   1.000
_cell.length_c   1.000
_cell.angle_alpha   90.00
_cell.angle_beta   90.00
_cell.angle_gamma   90.00
#
_symmetry.space_group_name_H-M   'P 1'
#
loop_
_entity.id
_entity.type
_entity.pdbx_description
1 polymer ?
#
loop_
_entity_poly.entity_id
_entity_poly.type
_entity_poly.pdbx_seq_one_letter_code
_entity_poly.pdbx_strand_id
1 'polypeptide(L)'
;MKTKLIPLLLIPVLLLAACSQAAPAPVVTPDSNPAPTEAAAEAPATEPTATPGEEAMATEETTTTTSEEQAAGEPSLLDALSEEDFALFQQAAADAAQRMVGTMQSSCIEVLIPGGRQFPLPEPDYNAKRPLDLSAFGDALAGLTPERAAEIDSLLAAKTVPEIQELMADGQLSSVELVTYYVDRIQRYDVDKLNSVIALNPEALGIAAQLDEERANGAARGPLHGIPVLLKDNIATGDQMPTTAGVYALKDWHADRDAFLVGKLRDAGAIIMGKANLSEWANYMDPCMPSGFSAVGGQTRNAYGPYDPLGSSSGSAVSVAANLTTVSVGSETSGSLIQPARVDGVVGMRPSQGLISRDHVIPLGSYLDTTGPMGRSLTDVAILLTAMAGVDPNDAKTSDAASLNGVDFTQFLSLDEARKLRVGVIRPDTQAAATVASYAEMLGQLAGKELTEAEQQAL
;
A
#
# COMPACT_ATOMS: atom_id res chain seq x y z
N MET A 1 26.92 -37.02 -30.77
CA MET A 1 27.22 -38.00 -29.71
C MET A 1 27.87 -37.26 -28.54
N LYS A 2 27.16 -37.20 -27.41
CA LYS A 2 27.59 -37.07 -26.01
C LYS A 2 28.64 -35.99 -25.62
N THR A 3 28.36 -35.43 -24.45
CA THR A 3 29.26 -34.72 -23.50
C THR A 3 29.65 -33.28 -23.81
N LYS A 4 28.91 -32.33 -23.21
CA LYS A 4 29.40 -31.34 -22.21
C LYS A 4 28.34 -30.24 -21.98
N LEU A 5 27.41 -30.52 -21.08
CA LEU A 5 26.66 -29.52 -20.31
C LEU A 5 26.90 -29.89 -18.84
N ILE A 6 26.98 -28.92 -17.94
CA ILE A 6 27.54 -28.92 -16.56
C ILE A 6 28.94 -28.25 -16.60
N PRO A 7 29.09 -26.98 -16.15
CA PRO A 7 28.59 -26.50 -14.85
C PRO A 7 27.88 -25.13 -14.93
N LEU A 8 26.56 -25.12 -14.73
CA LEU A 8 25.80 -23.89 -14.37
C LEU A 8 24.87 -24.14 -13.17
N LEU A 9 25.19 -25.17 -12.38
CA LEU A 9 24.39 -25.66 -11.25
C LEU A 9 25.14 -25.62 -9.91
N LEU A 10 26.31 -24.98 -9.85
CA LEU A 10 27.14 -24.89 -8.63
C LEU A 10 27.22 -23.48 -8.03
N ILE A 11 26.65 -22.47 -8.69
CA ILE A 11 26.51 -21.12 -8.13
C ILE A 11 25.35 -21.01 -7.10
N PRO A 12 24.23 -21.76 -7.19
CA PRO A 12 23.17 -21.67 -6.18
C PRO A 12 23.55 -22.31 -4.83
N VAL A 13 24.56 -23.18 -4.79
CA VAL A 13 24.95 -23.93 -3.57
C VAL A 13 26.04 -23.21 -2.77
N LEU A 14 26.81 -22.31 -3.39
CA LEU A 14 27.86 -21.54 -2.71
C LEU A 14 27.34 -20.27 -2.02
N LEU A 15 26.21 -19.69 -2.46
CA LEU A 15 25.60 -18.55 -1.75
C LEU A 15 24.81 -18.94 -0.50
N LEU A 16 24.27 -20.16 -0.40
CA LEU A 16 23.66 -20.65 0.85
C LEU A 16 24.69 -21.01 1.93
N ALA A 17 25.96 -21.24 1.57
CA ALA A 17 27.01 -21.57 2.53
C ALA A 17 27.67 -20.33 3.17
N ALA A 18 27.56 -19.15 2.56
CA ALA A 18 28.17 -17.91 3.05
C ALA A 18 27.32 -17.15 4.09
N CYS A 19 26.03 -17.50 4.25
CA CYS A 19 25.16 -16.94 5.30
C CYS A 19 25.04 -17.83 6.56
N SER A 20 25.78 -18.95 6.64
CA SER A 20 25.65 -19.93 7.74
C SER A 20 26.92 -20.15 8.59
N GLN A 21 28.01 -19.40 8.38
CA GLN A 21 29.24 -19.56 9.17
C GLN A 21 29.82 -18.23 9.65
N ALA A 22 29.25 -17.70 10.73
CA ALA A 22 29.97 -16.90 11.69
C ALA A 22 29.72 -17.51 13.07
N ALA A 23 30.61 -18.42 13.49
CA ALA A 23 30.58 -18.99 14.84
C ALA A 23 31.06 -17.95 15.86
N PRO A 24 30.42 -17.83 17.04
CA PRO A 24 30.94 -16.98 18.11
C PRO A 24 32.21 -17.60 18.74
N ALA A 25 33.17 -16.74 19.10
CA ALA A 25 34.40 -17.12 19.80
C ALA A 25 34.10 -17.76 21.18
N PRO A 26 34.97 -18.66 21.70
CA PRO A 26 34.64 -19.46 22.87
C PRO A 26 34.75 -18.65 24.16
N VAL A 27 33.68 -18.65 24.96
CA VAL A 27 33.71 -18.20 26.36
C VAL A 27 34.08 -19.40 27.23
N VAL A 28 35.12 -19.21 28.04
CA VAL A 28 35.63 -20.16 29.04
C VAL A 28 34.59 -20.35 30.15
N THR A 29 34.15 -21.58 30.41
CA THR A 29 33.42 -21.97 31.62
C THR A 29 34.37 -22.65 32.62
N PRO A 30 34.18 -22.48 33.95
CA PRO A 30 34.63 -23.45 34.92
C PRO A 30 33.50 -24.42 35.30
N ASP A 31 33.90 -25.70 35.41
CA ASP A 31 33.17 -26.90 35.79
C ASP A 31 32.23 -26.79 37.02
N SER A 32 31.09 -27.50 37.00
CA SER A 32 30.95 -28.83 37.64
C SER A 32 29.49 -29.36 37.71
N ASN A 33 29.24 -30.50 37.03
CA ASN A 33 28.32 -31.65 37.20
C ASN A 33 27.38 -31.81 38.45
N PRO A 34 26.44 -32.80 38.49
CA PRO A 34 25.69 -33.52 37.44
C PRO A 34 24.15 -33.64 37.70
N ALA A 35 23.42 -34.21 36.74
CA ALA A 35 22.01 -34.62 36.79
C ALA A 35 21.68 -35.75 37.80
N PRO A 36 20.38 -36.03 38.01
CA PRO A 36 19.89 -37.34 37.57
C PRO A 36 18.49 -37.37 36.88
N THR A 37 18.45 -38.27 35.90
CA THR A 37 17.43 -39.14 35.27
C THR A 37 15.98 -39.31 35.79
N GLU A 38 15.09 -39.55 34.80
CA GLU A 38 13.91 -40.46 34.75
C GLU A 38 12.66 -40.08 35.60
N ALA A 39 11.39 -40.32 35.23
CA ALA A 39 10.69 -40.99 34.12
C ALA A 39 9.19 -40.55 34.12
N ALA A 40 8.45 -40.99 33.10
CA ALA A 40 7.03 -40.75 32.81
C ALA A 40 6.01 -41.22 33.87
N ALA A 41 4.81 -40.61 33.88
CA ALA A 41 3.49 -41.31 33.83
C ALA A 41 2.28 -40.35 33.96
N GLU A 42 1.35 -40.53 33.02
CA GLU A 42 -0.13 -40.52 33.07
C GLU A 42 -0.96 -39.61 34.02
N ALA A 43 -1.99 -39.02 33.40
CA ALA A 43 -3.16 -38.36 34.01
C ALA A 43 -4.08 -39.37 34.76
N PRO A 44 -5.10 -38.93 35.54
CA PRO A 44 -6.37 -38.49 34.91
C PRO A 44 -7.14 -37.37 35.64
N ALA A 45 -8.17 -36.92 34.92
CA ALA A 45 -9.13 -35.89 35.23
C ALA A 45 -10.02 -36.15 36.46
N THR A 46 -10.48 -35.06 37.10
CA THR A 46 -11.78 -34.97 37.79
C THR A 46 -12.27 -33.52 37.81
N GLU A 47 -13.33 -33.24 37.05
CA GLU A 47 -14.37 -32.25 37.38
C GLU A 47 -15.39 -32.93 38.31
N PRO A 48 -16.16 -32.23 39.17
CA PRO A 48 -17.37 -31.54 38.67
C PRO A 48 -17.94 -30.35 39.49
N THR A 49 -18.98 -29.77 38.89
CA THR A 49 -20.20 -29.13 39.45
C THR A 49 -20.34 -27.60 39.56
N ALA A 50 -21.35 -27.12 38.82
CA ALA A 50 -22.04 -25.82 38.85
C ALA A 50 -22.89 -25.65 40.15
N THR A 51 -23.47 -24.52 40.56
CA THR A 51 -24.34 -23.53 39.86
C THR A 51 -24.68 -22.36 40.85
N PRO A 52 -25.62 -21.41 40.59
CA PRO A 52 -25.36 -19.98 40.41
C PRO A 52 -25.89 -19.05 41.53
N GLY A 53 -25.64 -17.74 41.42
CA GLY A 53 -26.30 -16.70 42.21
C GLY A 53 -26.62 -15.48 41.35
N GLU A 54 -27.92 -15.24 41.15
CA GLU A 54 -28.50 -13.97 40.70
C GLU A 54 -28.45 -12.95 41.83
N GLU A 55 -28.14 -11.68 41.53
CA GLU A 55 -28.75 -10.53 42.21
C GLU A 55 -28.96 -9.38 41.22
N ALA A 56 -30.18 -8.88 41.21
CA ALA A 56 -30.67 -7.74 40.44
C ALA A 56 -30.80 -6.51 41.36
N MET A 57 -30.61 -5.30 40.81
CA MET A 57 -31.07 -3.96 41.24
C MET A 57 -30.00 -2.93 40.83
N ALA A 58 -30.28 -1.70 40.41
CA ALA A 58 -31.50 -0.93 40.26
C ALA A 58 -31.23 0.21 39.26
N THR A 59 -32.32 0.74 38.74
CA THR A 59 -32.50 1.96 37.95
C THR A 59 -32.01 3.23 38.65
N GLU A 60 -31.46 4.17 37.89
CA GLU A 60 -31.67 5.60 38.13
C GLU A 60 -31.67 6.36 36.80
N GLU A 61 -32.85 6.88 36.45
CA GLU A 61 -33.04 7.92 35.44
C GLU A 61 -32.48 9.24 35.97
N THR A 62 -31.86 10.03 35.09
CA THR A 62 -31.75 11.48 35.31
C THR A 62 -31.95 12.20 33.98
N THR A 63 -33.15 12.75 33.81
CA THR A 63 -33.47 13.80 32.84
C THR A 63 -32.93 15.13 33.32
N THR A 64 -32.28 15.91 32.45
CA THR A 64 -32.30 17.39 32.43
C THR A 64 -31.65 17.86 31.12
N THR A 65 -32.46 18.28 30.15
CA THR A 65 -32.68 19.67 29.69
C THR A 65 -31.59 20.25 28.78
N THR A 66 -32.06 20.57 27.58
CA THR A 66 -31.46 21.32 26.47
C THR A 66 -30.83 22.67 26.85
N SER A 67 -29.66 22.93 26.26
CA SER A 67 -29.24 24.27 25.85
C SER A 67 -28.47 24.17 24.52
N GLU A 68 -29.03 24.80 23.49
CA GLU A 68 -28.36 25.10 22.23
C GLU A 68 -27.16 26.01 22.51
N GLU A 69 -25.96 25.55 22.18
CA GLU A 69 -24.80 26.41 22.04
C GLU A 69 -24.05 26.00 20.77
N GLN A 70 -23.82 26.99 19.92
CA GLN A 70 -23.32 26.89 18.56
C GLN A 70 -21.92 26.25 18.54
N ALA A 71 -21.78 25.09 17.90
CA ALA A 71 -20.48 24.53 17.54
C ALA A 71 -19.96 25.26 16.29
N ALA A 72 -19.18 26.33 16.50
CA ALA A 72 -18.24 26.80 15.50
C ALA A 72 -17.18 25.71 15.31
N GLY A 73 -17.11 25.13 14.11
CA GLY A 73 -16.15 24.08 13.79
C GLY A 73 -14.72 24.60 13.95
N GLU A 74 -13.89 23.83 14.65
CA GLU A 74 -12.44 24.09 14.64
C GLU A 74 -11.91 23.87 13.21
N PRO A 75 -11.01 24.75 12.72
CA PRO A 75 -10.41 24.59 11.40
C PRO A 75 -9.62 23.28 11.35
N SER A 76 -9.62 22.61 10.19
CA SER A 76 -8.90 21.36 10.04
C SER A 76 -7.40 21.61 10.22
N LEU A 77 -6.67 20.60 10.71
CA LEU A 77 -5.22 20.66 10.90
C LEU A 77 -4.45 21.00 9.60
N LEU A 78 -5.10 20.84 8.44
CA LEU A 78 -4.58 21.16 7.11
C LEU A 78 -4.75 22.64 6.74
N ASP A 79 -5.76 23.32 7.28
CA ASP A 79 -6.00 24.76 7.06
C ASP A 79 -5.00 25.65 7.83
N ALA A 80 -4.25 25.05 8.76
CA ALA A 80 -3.26 25.72 9.61
C ALA A 80 -1.84 25.73 9.02
N LEU A 81 -1.60 25.08 7.87
CA LEU A 81 -0.27 25.04 7.25
C LEU A 81 -0.08 26.29 6.37
N SER A 82 0.81 27.19 6.78
CA SER A 82 1.17 28.34 5.95
C SER A 82 1.96 27.89 4.71
N GLU A 83 1.96 28.69 3.64
CA GLU A 83 2.82 28.42 2.47
C GLU A 83 4.30 28.31 2.86
N GLU A 84 4.71 29.01 3.93
CA GLU A 84 6.06 28.97 4.47
C GLU A 84 6.37 27.62 5.16
N ASP A 85 5.40 27.06 5.89
CA ASP A 85 5.51 25.71 6.49
C ASP A 85 5.52 24.62 5.41
N PHE A 86 4.73 24.78 4.35
CA PHE A 86 4.72 23.85 3.22
C PHE A 86 6.02 23.92 2.41
N ALA A 87 6.60 25.12 2.25
CA ALA A 87 7.92 25.29 1.63
C ALA A 87 9.03 24.66 2.48
N LEU A 88 8.96 24.81 3.81
CA LEU A 88 9.89 24.18 4.74
C LEU A 88 9.79 22.65 4.70
N PHE A 89 8.58 22.12 4.61
CA PHE A 89 8.32 20.68 4.40
C PHE A 89 8.91 20.19 3.07
N GLN A 90 8.73 20.94 1.97
CA GLN A 90 9.32 20.59 0.67
C GLN A 90 10.85 20.62 0.71
N GLN A 91 11.45 21.60 1.39
CA GLN A 91 12.90 21.69 1.52
C GLN A 91 13.45 20.55 2.37
N ALA A 92 12.79 20.19 3.47
CA ALA A 92 13.15 19.03 4.28
C ALA A 92 13.02 17.71 3.50
N ALA A 93 11.97 17.55 2.68
CA ALA A 93 11.78 16.39 1.81
C ALA A 93 12.84 16.32 0.69
N ALA A 94 13.23 17.45 0.10
CA ALA A 94 14.29 17.53 -0.90
C ALA A 94 15.66 17.19 -0.30
N ASP A 95 15.98 17.74 0.87
CA ASP A 95 17.23 17.48 1.60
C ASP A 95 17.31 16.04 2.13
N ALA A 96 16.17 15.45 2.51
CA ALA A 96 16.08 14.04 2.91
C ALA A 96 16.26 13.12 1.70
N ALA A 97 15.65 13.45 0.55
CA ALA A 97 15.85 12.72 -0.70
C ALA A 97 17.32 12.76 -1.15
N GLN A 98 17.98 13.92 -1.09
CA GLN A 98 19.41 14.06 -1.42
C GLN A 98 20.31 13.26 -0.46
N ARG A 99 20.01 13.28 0.85
CA ARG A 99 20.76 12.49 1.83
C ARG A 99 20.53 10.99 1.65
N MET A 100 19.30 10.55 1.43
CA MET A 100 18.98 9.13 1.28
C MET A 100 19.62 8.55 0.00
N VAL A 101 19.54 9.27 -1.13
CA VAL A 101 20.18 8.87 -2.38
C VAL A 101 21.72 8.88 -2.26
N GLY A 102 22.30 9.94 -1.67
CA GLY A 102 23.76 10.04 -1.52
C GLY A 102 24.39 9.02 -0.56
N THR A 103 23.68 8.66 0.53
CA THR A 103 24.21 7.74 1.55
C THR A 103 24.06 6.28 1.15
N MET A 104 22.98 5.91 0.44
CA MET A 104 22.83 4.55 -0.12
C MET A 104 23.76 4.30 -1.32
N GLN A 105 23.95 5.29 -2.20
CA GLN A 105 24.83 5.16 -3.36
C GLN A 105 26.30 4.99 -2.96
N SER A 106 26.80 5.74 -1.98
CA SER A 106 28.21 5.70 -1.58
C SER A 106 28.59 4.42 -0.84
N SER A 107 27.78 3.96 0.10
CA SER A 107 28.06 2.76 0.91
C SER A 107 27.87 1.45 0.15
N CYS A 108 26.87 1.35 -0.74
CA CYS A 108 26.58 0.09 -1.42
C CYS A 108 27.38 -0.12 -2.72
N ILE A 109 27.74 0.95 -3.44
CA ILE A 109 28.57 0.84 -4.65
C ILE A 109 29.99 0.36 -4.29
N GLU A 110 30.54 0.82 -3.16
CA GLU A 110 31.86 0.41 -2.68
C GLU A 110 31.88 -1.05 -2.19
N VAL A 111 30.75 -1.53 -1.64
CA VAL A 111 30.55 -2.92 -1.19
C VAL A 111 30.38 -3.88 -2.37
N LEU A 112 29.68 -3.48 -3.44
CA LEU A 112 29.41 -4.35 -4.60
C LEU A 112 30.51 -4.31 -5.67
N ILE A 113 31.23 -3.19 -5.80
CA ILE A 113 32.33 -3.00 -6.76
C ILE A 113 33.50 -2.31 -6.04
N PRO A 114 34.48 -3.08 -5.52
CA PRO A 114 35.68 -2.49 -4.91
C PRO A 114 36.41 -1.61 -5.93
N GLY A 115 36.43 -0.29 -5.70
CA GLY A 115 36.98 0.71 -6.64
C GLY A 115 35.94 1.52 -7.44
N GLY A 116 34.64 1.31 -7.22
CA GLY A 116 33.54 2.09 -7.79
C GLY A 116 33.17 1.72 -9.25
N ARG A 117 32.08 2.31 -9.76
CA ARG A 117 31.70 2.18 -11.19
C ARG A 117 32.53 3.15 -12.03
N GLN A 118 33.32 2.66 -12.99
CA GLN A 118 33.79 3.46 -14.13
C GLN A 118 32.87 3.20 -15.32
N PHE A 119 31.76 3.93 -15.40
CA PHE A 119 30.86 3.92 -16.56
C PHE A 119 31.03 5.22 -17.36
N PRO A 120 31.28 5.16 -18.68
CA PRO A 120 31.34 6.35 -19.52
C PRO A 120 29.94 6.68 -20.06
N LEU A 121 29.05 7.16 -19.20
CA LEU A 121 27.84 7.87 -19.61
C LEU A 121 27.68 9.07 -18.66
N PRO A 122 27.25 10.24 -19.15
CA PRO A 122 26.91 11.36 -18.27
C PRO A 122 25.94 10.87 -17.18
N GLU A 123 26.09 11.36 -15.94
CA GLU A 123 25.18 11.07 -14.83
C GLU A 123 23.73 11.14 -15.36
N PRO A 124 22.92 10.07 -15.23
CA PRO A 124 21.55 10.09 -15.70
C PRO A 124 20.81 11.22 -14.98
N ASP A 125 20.02 12.00 -15.71
CA ASP A 125 19.13 12.98 -15.09
C ASP A 125 18.06 12.22 -14.31
N TYR A 126 18.30 12.00 -13.02
CA TYR A 126 17.34 11.35 -12.11
C TYR A 126 16.03 12.15 -11.97
N ASN A 127 15.94 13.36 -12.52
CA ASN A 127 14.71 14.15 -12.62
C ASN A 127 13.96 13.94 -13.95
N ALA A 128 14.54 13.20 -14.91
CA ALA A 128 13.89 12.88 -16.19
C ALA A 128 12.82 11.79 -16.00
N LYS A 129 11.78 12.10 -15.21
CA LYS A 129 10.54 11.32 -15.16
C LYS A 129 9.63 11.74 -16.31
N ARG A 130 8.68 10.87 -16.65
CA ARG A 130 7.60 11.23 -17.56
C ARG A 130 6.70 12.31 -16.91
N PRO A 131 6.48 13.45 -17.56
CA PRO A 131 5.49 14.41 -17.09
C PRO A 131 4.09 13.78 -17.13
N LEU A 132 3.29 14.02 -16.10
CA LEU A 132 1.91 13.55 -16.07
C LEU A 132 1.07 14.35 -17.08
N ASP A 133 0.41 13.65 -18.01
CA ASP A 133 -0.47 14.29 -19.00
C ASP A 133 -1.84 14.57 -18.40
N LEU A 134 -2.20 15.85 -18.34
CA LEU A 134 -3.48 16.36 -17.84
C LEU A 134 -4.39 16.87 -18.96
N SER A 135 -3.96 16.75 -20.22
CA SER A 135 -4.63 17.42 -21.35
C SER A 135 -6.09 16.99 -21.52
N ALA A 136 -6.41 15.71 -21.28
CA ALA A 136 -7.77 15.18 -21.33
C ALA A 136 -8.71 15.76 -20.24
N PHE A 137 -8.17 16.39 -19.20
CA PHE A 137 -8.91 16.94 -18.08
C PHE A 137 -9.01 18.46 -18.10
N GLY A 138 -8.40 19.13 -19.07
CA GLY A 138 -8.25 20.60 -19.10
C GLY A 138 -9.57 21.36 -18.95
N ASP A 139 -10.60 20.97 -19.71
CA ASP A 139 -11.92 21.61 -19.66
C ASP A 139 -12.63 21.36 -18.32
N ALA A 140 -12.53 20.15 -17.78
CA ALA A 140 -13.14 19.79 -16.50
C ALA A 140 -12.46 20.52 -15.32
N LEU A 141 -11.12 20.58 -15.34
CA LEU A 141 -10.33 21.33 -14.35
C LEU A 141 -10.62 22.84 -14.43
N ALA A 142 -10.75 23.41 -15.63
CA ALA A 142 -11.14 24.81 -15.80
C ALA A 142 -12.57 25.10 -15.30
N GLY A 143 -13.45 24.11 -15.32
CA GLY A 143 -14.82 24.19 -14.79
C GLY A 143 -14.92 24.00 -13.27
N LEU A 144 -13.90 23.44 -12.62
CA LEU A 144 -13.90 23.22 -11.17
C LEU A 144 -13.50 24.50 -10.43
N THR A 145 -14.49 25.24 -9.94
CA THR A 145 -14.26 26.44 -9.12
C THR A 145 -13.59 26.07 -7.78
N PRO A 146 -12.72 26.92 -7.21
CA PRO A 146 -12.13 26.70 -5.89
C PRO A 146 -13.17 26.45 -4.78
N GLU A 147 -14.31 27.14 -4.82
CA GLU A 147 -15.40 26.97 -3.86
C GLU A 147 -16.00 25.57 -3.94
N ARG A 148 -16.30 25.07 -5.15
CA ARG A 148 -16.77 23.70 -5.36
C ARG A 148 -15.72 22.67 -4.98
N ALA A 149 -14.44 22.92 -5.27
CA ALA A 149 -13.36 22.01 -4.86
C ALA A 149 -13.28 21.89 -3.32
N ALA A 150 -13.41 23.01 -2.59
CA ALA A 150 -13.42 23.02 -1.12
C ALA A 150 -14.69 22.35 -0.54
N GLU A 151 -15.83 22.53 -1.20
CA GLU A 151 -17.07 21.83 -0.85
C GLU A 151 -16.92 20.32 -1.03
N ILE A 152 -16.39 19.86 -2.16
CA ILE A 152 -16.13 18.43 -2.42
C ILE A 152 -15.10 17.87 -1.42
N ASP A 153 -14.06 18.62 -1.07
CA ASP A 153 -13.09 18.22 -0.03
C ASP A 153 -13.78 18.01 1.32
N SER A 154 -14.65 18.94 1.72
CA SER A 154 -15.46 18.82 2.94
C SER A 154 -16.43 17.64 2.89
N LEU A 155 -17.07 17.41 1.73
CA LEU A 155 -17.97 16.29 1.52
C LEU A 155 -17.21 14.96 1.62
N LEU A 156 -15.99 14.85 1.09
CA LEU A 156 -15.25 13.58 1.03
C LEU A 156 -14.40 13.29 2.27
N ALA A 157 -14.22 14.27 3.16
CA ALA A 157 -13.42 14.14 4.37
C ALA A 157 -13.81 12.89 5.18
N ALA A 158 -12.86 11.96 5.33
CA ALA A 158 -13.02 10.68 6.03
C ALA A 158 -14.15 9.76 5.52
N LYS A 159 -14.70 9.97 4.33
CA LYS A 159 -15.75 9.10 3.77
C LYS A 159 -15.20 7.81 3.18
N THR A 160 -15.95 6.74 3.44
CA THR A 160 -15.84 5.42 2.85
C THR A 160 -16.60 5.35 1.52
N VAL A 161 -16.34 4.30 0.72
CA VAL A 161 -17.02 4.05 -0.56
C VAL A 161 -18.55 4.06 -0.42
N PRO A 162 -19.18 3.38 0.56
CA PRO A 162 -20.64 3.47 0.75
C PRO A 162 -21.14 4.90 0.99
N GLU A 163 -20.45 5.70 1.78
CA GLU A 163 -20.86 7.08 2.05
C GLU A 163 -20.68 7.98 0.81
N ILE A 164 -19.66 7.71 -0.02
CA ILE A 164 -19.50 8.38 -1.32
C ILE A 164 -20.63 7.96 -2.28
N GLN A 165 -21.05 6.69 -2.25
CA GLN A 165 -22.20 6.23 -3.03
C GLN A 165 -23.50 6.94 -2.62
N GLU A 166 -23.70 7.20 -1.34
CA GLU A 166 -24.85 7.96 -0.83
C GLU A 166 -24.83 9.40 -1.36
N LEU A 167 -23.68 10.09 -1.28
CA LEU A 167 -23.53 11.43 -1.88
C LEU A 167 -23.88 11.45 -3.38
N MET A 168 -23.47 10.41 -4.12
CA MET A 168 -23.78 10.29 -5.54
C MET A 168 -25.24 9.94 -5.82
N ALA A 169 -25.86 9.12 -4.97
CA ALA A 169 -27.28 8.79 -5.08
C ALA A 169 -28.18 10.00 -4.78
N ASP A 170 -27.76 10.86 -3.85
CA ASP A 170 -28.47 12.07 -3.46
C ASP A 170 -28.23 13.25 -4.43
N GLY A 171 -27.39 13.06 -5.45
CA GLY A 171 -27.04 14.10 -6.43
C GLY A 171 -26.16 15.23 -5.88
N GLN A 172 -25.54 15.02 -4.70
CA GLN A 172 -24.60 15.97 -4.11
C GLN A 172 -23.22 15.92 -4.78
N LEU A 173 -22.92 14.82 -5.46
CA LEU A 173 -21.67 14.57 -6.15
C LEU A 173 -21.94 13.68 -7.38
N SER A 174 -21.24 13.91 -8.49
CA SER A 174 -21.23 13.01 -9.65
C SER A 174 -19.90 12.27 -9.78
N SER A 175 -19.86 11.18 -10.56
CA SER A 175 -18.62 10.47 -10.86
C SER A 175 -17.65 11.36 -11.64
N VAL A 176 -18.17 12.19 -12.57
CA VAL A 176 -17.37 13.20 -13.29
C VAL A 176 -16.75 14.21 -12.33
N GLU A 177 -17.51 14.75 -11.38
CA GLU A 177 -16.97 15.67 -10.36
C GLU A 177 -15.94 14.98 -9.48
N LEU A 178 -16.18 13.72 -9.08
CA LEU A 178 -15.25 12.97 -8.24
C LEU A 178 -13.91 12.71 -8.95
N VAL A 179 -13.93 12.31 -10.22
CA VAL A 179 -12.72 12.16 -11.04
C VAL A 179 -12.01 13.50 -11.21
N THR A 180 -12.75 14.55 -11.56
CA THR A 180 -12.19 15.90 -11.77
C THR A 180 -11.52 16.40 -10.49
N TYR A 181 -12.17 16.21 -9.34
CA TYR A 181 -11.65 16.55 -8.02
C TYR A 181 -10.34 15.82 -7.69
N TYR A 182 -10.27 14.50 -7.90
CA TYR A 182 -9.02 13.78 -7.66
C TYR A 182 -7.90 14.18 -8.61
N VAL A 183 -8.20 14.47 -9.89
CA VAL A 183 -7.20 14.96 -10.84
C VAL A 183 -6.69 16.35 -10.46
N ASP A 184 -7.56 17.24 -9.98
CA ASP A 184 -7.16 18.53 -9.41
C ASP A 184 -6.21 18.34 -8.21
N ARG A 185 -6.54 17.42 -7.29
CA ARG A 185 -5.65 17.09 -6.18
C ARG A 185 -4.32 16.50 -6.62
N ILE A 186 -4.31 15.63 -7.62
CA ILE A 186 -3.08 15.08 -8.20
C ILE A 186 -2.22 16.20 -8.77
N GLN A 187 -2.81 17.14 -9.52
CA GLN A 187 -2.09 18.31 -10.01
C GLN A 187 -1.48 19.14 -8.88
N ARG A 188 -2.21 19.35 -7.78
CA ARG A 188 -1.77 20.20 -6.66
C ARG A 188 -0.80 19.53 -5.70
N TYR A 189 -0.93 18.23 -5.45
CA TYR A 189 -0.20 17.53 -4.37
C TYR A 189 0.71 16.41 -4.86
N ASP A 190 0.52 15.89 -6.06
CA ASP A 190 1.31 14.76 -6.58
C ASP A 190 2.38 15.20 -7.57
N VAL A 191 1.99 15.99 -8.58
CA VAL A 191 2.90 16.46 -9.64
C VAL A 191 4.07 17.22 -9.00
N ASP A 192 5.28 16.69 -9.25
CA ASP A 192 6.56 17.17 -8.73
C ASP A 192 6.71 17.18 -7.19
N LYS A 193 5.76 16.56 -6.50
CA LYS A 193 5.68 16.48 -5.04
C LYS A 193 5.69 15.02 -4.58
N LEU A 194 4.53 14.42 -4.31
CA LEU A 194 4.41 13.03 -3.85
C LEU A 194 4.76 12.02 -4.95
N ASN A 195 4.49 12.37 -6.20
CA ASN A 195 4.90 11.61 -7.38
C ASN A 195 4.48 10.13 -7.33
N SER A 196 3.26 9.91 -6.85
CA SER A 196 2.61 8.61 -6.63
C SER A 196 1.81 8.15 -7.86
N VAL A 197 1.48 9.04 -8.79
CA VAL A 197 0.73 8.73 -10.03
C VAL A 197 1.68 8.83 -11.23
N ILE A 198 1.78 7.75 -12.01
CA ILE A 198 2.70 7.64 -13.16
C ILE A 198 2.01 7.85 -14.51
N ALA A 199 0.70 7.61 -14.59
CA ALA A 199 -0.11 7.89 -15.76
C ALA A 199 -1.58 8.12 -15.34
N LEU A 200 -2.32 8.93 -16.09
CA LEU A 200 -3.77 9.07 -15.97
C LEU A 200 -4.44 8.50 -17.21
N ASN A 201 -5.66 7.98 -17.04
CA ASN A 201 -6.46 7.46 -18.12
C ASN A 201 -7.14 8.62 -18.86
N PRO A 202 -6.79 8.93 -20.12
CA PRO A 202 -7.42 10.01 -20.86
C PRO A 202 -8.92 9.77 -21.11
N GLU A 203 -9.40 8.54 -20.93
CA GLU A 203 -10.79 8.14 -21.12
C GLU A 203 -11.62 8.25 -19.83
N ALA A 204 -11.00 8.55 -18.67
CA ALA A 204 -11.65 8.50 -17.35
C ALA A 204 -12.90 9.38 -17.24
N LEU A 205 -12.87 10.61 -17.74
CA LEU A 205 -14.03 11.52 -17.71
C LEU A 205 -15.18 11.02 -18.59
N GLY A 206 -14.87 10.43 -19.75
CA GLY A 206 -15.88 9.85 -20.64
C GLY A 206 -16.56 8.64 -20.00
N ILE A 207 -15.78 7.78 -19.35
CA ILE A 207 -16.31 6.63 -18.58
C ILE A 207 -17.14 7.12 -17.39
N ALA A 208 -16.67 8.14 -16.66
CA ALA A 208 -17.40 8.73 -15.54
C ALA A 208 -18.78 9.25 -15.97
N ALA A 209 -18.85 9.97 -17.09
CA ALA A 209 -20.11 10.49 -17.62
C ALA A 209 -21.09 9.37 -18.01
N GLN A 210 -20.61 8.28 -18.58
CA GLN A 210 -21.44 7.10 -18.89
C GLN A 210 -22.00 6.46 -17.61
N LEU A 211 -21.19 6.33 -16.57
CA LEU A 211 -21.63 5.77 -15.29
C LEU A 211 -22.61 6.70 -14.57
N ASP A 212 -22.47 8.02 -14.69
CA ASP A 212 -23.47 8.97 -14.20
C ASP A 212 -24.81 8.83 -14.93
N GLU A 213 -24.79 8.64 -16.25
CA GLU A 213 -26.00 8.35 -17.04
C GLU A 213 -26.66 7.01 -16.64
N GLU A 214 -25.86 5.96 -16.45
CA GLU A 214 -26.37 4.68 -15.94
C GLU A 214 -27.02 4.83 -14.57
N ARG A 215 -26.41 5.60 -13.66
CA ARG A 215 -26.99 5.87 -12.34
C ARG A 215 -28.32 6.62 -12.46
N ALA A 216 -28.39 7.66 -13.29
CA ALA A 216 -29.62 8.42 -13.51
C ALA A 216 -30.75 7.56 -14.09
N ASN A 217 -30.41 6.53 -14.86
CA ASN A 217 -31.35 5.56 -15.42
C ASN A 217 -31.68 4.38 -14.46
N GLY A 218 -31.19 4.41 -13.22
CA GLY A 218 -31.42 3.36 -12.22
C GLY A 218 -30.65 2.06 -12.49
N ALA A 219 -29.57 2.13 -13.27
CA ALA A 219 -28.74 0.99 -13.70
C ALA A 219 -27.37 0.95 -12.99
N ALA A 220 -27.29 1.43 -11.75
CA ALA A 220 -26.04 1.36 -10.96
C ALA A 220 -25.60 -0.10 -10.75
N ARG A 221 -24.32 -0.39 -10.98
CA ARG A 221 -23.76 -1.75 -11.04
C ARG A 221 -23.37 -2.34 -9.69
N GLY A 222 -23.38 -1.54 -8.63
CA GLY A 222 -23.04 -1.96 -7.27
C GLY A 222 -22.20 -0.94 -6.50
N PRO A 223 -21.53 -1.36 -5.41
CA PRO A 223 -20.80 -0.44 -4.52
C PRO A 223 -19.65 0.34 -5.17
N LEU A 224 -19.08 -0.15 -6.27
CA LEU A 224 -17.99 0.53 -6.99
C LEU A 224 -18.47 1.38 -8.16
N HIS A 225 -19.78 1.49 -8.42
CA HIS A 225 -20.31 2.25 -9.54
C HIS A 225 -19.86 3.72 -9.49
N GLY A 226 -19.09 4.17 -10.46
CA GLY A 226 -18.58 5.55 -10.51
C GLY A 226 -17.38 5.84 -9.59
N ILE A 227 -16.83 4.83 -8.90
CA ILE A 227 -15.70 5.03 -7.97
C ILE A 227 -14.36 4.99 -8.72
N PRO A 228 -13.51 6.03 -8.60
CA PRO A 228 -12.19 6.03 -9.21
C PRO A 228 -11.20 5.14 -8.45
N VAL A 229 -10.39 4.42 -9.22
CA VAL A 229 -9.39 3.47 -8.76
C VAL A 229 -8.06 3.74 -9.48
N LEU A 230 -6.96 3.78 -8.72
CA LEU A 230 -5.61 3.72 -9.27
C LEU A 230 -5.07 2.30 -9.23
N LEU A 231 -4.44 1.86 -10.30
CA LEU A 231 -3.82 0.54 -10.40
C LEU A 231 -2.30 0.69 -10.38
N LYS A 232 -1.58 -0.13 -9.61
CA LYS A 232 -0.12 -0.19 -9.74
C LYS A 232 0.28 -0.44 -11.20
N ASP A 233 1.31 0.24 -11.69
CA ASP A 233 1.69 0.26 -13.11
C ASP A 233 2.25 -1.07 -13.67
N ASN A 234 2.29 -2.13 -12.87
CA ASN A 234 2.49 -3.49 -13.36
C ASN A 234 1.19 -4.24 -13.68
N ILE A 235 0.02 -3.62 -13.51
CA ILE A 235 -1.29 -4.20 -13.81
C ILE A 235 -1.74 -3.69 -15.19
N ALA A 236 -1.93 -4.62 -16.14
CA ALA A 236 -2.33 -4.26 -17.49
C ALA A 236 -3.74 -3.69 -17.56
N THR A 237 -3.91 -2.73 -18.45
CA THR A 237 -5.22 -2.22 -18.87
C THR A 237 -5.23 -2.13 -20.39
N GLY A 238 -6.40 -2.32 -21.02
CA GLY A 238 -6.62 -2.14 -22.45
C GLY A 238 -6.87 -0.70 -22.87
N ASP A 239 -6.77 0.26 -21.94
CA ASP A 239 -6.87 1.70 -22.22
C ASP A 239 -5.59 2.24 -22.90
N GLN A 240 -5.62 3.53 -23.22
CA GLN A 240 -4.50 4.31 -23.76
C GLN A 240 -3.35 4.56 -22.76
N MET A 241 -3.36 3.92 -21.59
CA MET A 241 -2.29 4.01 -20.61
C MET A 241 -1.29 2.87 -20.81
N PRO A 242 0.02 3.15 -20.84
CA PRO A 242 1.01 2.09 -20.85
C PRO A 242 1.05 1.34 -19.52
N THR A 243 1.63 0.15 -19.52
CA THR A 243 1.83 -0.68 -18.33
C THR A 243 3.32 -1.02 -18.23
N THR A 244 4.06 -0.24 -17.45
CA THR A 244 5.52 -0.18 -17.61
C THR A 244 6.29 -0.93 -16.55
N ALA A 245 5.64 -1.29 -15.43
CA ALA A 245 6.32 -1.70 -14.19
C ALA A 245 7.41 -0.71 -13.72
N GLY A 246 7.26 0.57 -14.09
CA GLY A 246 8.24 1.62 -13.86
C GLY A 246 9.47 1.60 -14.79
N VAL A 247 9.50 0.68 -15.76
CA VAL A 247 10.69 0.34 -16.53
C VAL A 247 10.77 1.18 -17.80
N TYR A 248 11.92 1.84 -18.02
CA TYR A 248 12.09 2.71 -19.18
C TYR A 248 11.90 1.98 -20.52
N ALA A 249 12.31 0.71 -20.61
CA ALA A 249 12.15 -0.11 -21.81
C ALA A 249 10.68 -0.37 -22.19
N LEU A 250 9.77 -0.31 -21.23
CA LEU A 250 8.33 -0.51 -21.41
C LEU A 250 7.55 0.81 -21.40
N LYS A 251 8.23 1.96 -21.44
CA LYS A 251 7.61 3.27 -21.24
C LYS A 251 6.44 3.53 -22.20
N ASP A 252 6.52 3.04 -23.43
CA ASP A 252 5.49 3.20 -24.46
C ASP A 252 4.73 1.88 -24.75
N TRP A 253 4.91 0.85 -23.91
CA TRP A 253 4.24 -0.44 -24.09
C TRP A 253 2.81 -0.38 -23.55
N HIS A 254 1.86 -0.66 -24.43
CA HIS A 254 0.44 -0.76 -24.12
C HIS A 254 0.04 -2.24 -24.18
N ALA A 255 -0.73 -2.69 -23.19
CA ALA A 255 -1.27 -4.04 -23.22
C ALA A 255 -2.38 -4.14 -24.28
N ASP A 256 -2.59 -5.34 -24.79
CA ASP A 256 -3.63 -5.63 -25.78
C ASP A 256 -5.02 -5.82 -25.14
N ARG A 257 -5.07 -6.03 -23.83
CA ARG A 257 -6.30 -6.18 -23.04
C ARG A 257 -6.09 -5.87 -21.56
N ASP A 258 -7.22 -5.76 -20.86
CA ASP A 258 -7.28 -5.68 -19.41
C ASP A 258 -6.73 -6.94 -18.73
N ALA A 259 -6.09 -6.73 -17.57
CA ALA A 259 -5.91 -7.78 -16.59
C ALA A 259 -7.26 -8.30 -16.09
N PHE A 260 -7.31 -9.57 -15.68
CA PHE A 260 -8.56 -10.20 -15.27
C PHE A 260 -9.27 -9.39 -14.17
N LEU A 261 -8.52 -8.96 -13.14
CA LEU A 261 -9.07 -8.14 -12.06
C LEU A 261 -9.64 -6.80 -12.56
N VAL A 262 -9.04 -6.22 -13.60
CA VAL A 262 -9.46 -4.92 -14.16
C VAL A 262 -10.80 -5.07 -14.87
N GLY A 263 -10.98 -6.15 -15.64
CA GLY A 263 -12.28 -6.49 -16.22
C GLY A 263 -13.36 -6.59 -15.14
N LYS A 264 -13.06 -7.28 -14.03
CA LYS A 264 -14.01 -7.38 -12.91
C LYS A 264 -14.32 -6.04 -12.24
N LEU A 265 -13.33 -5.17 -12.08
CA LEU A 265 -13.53 -3.81 -11.56
C LEU A 265 -14.46 -2.99 -12.47
N ARG A 266 -14.27 -3.08 -13.79
CA ARG A 266 -15.15 -2.42 -14.78
C ARG A 266 -16.57 -2.98 -14.76
N ASP A 267 -16.72 -4.29 -14.63
CA ASP A 267 -18.03 -4.93 -14.48
C ASP A 267 -18.77 -4.42 -13.23
N ALA A 268 -18.02 -4.15 -12.14
CA ALA A 268 -18.55 -3.54 -10.92
C ALA A 268 -18.79 -2.02 -11.03
N GLY A 269 -18.49 -1.41 -12.18
CA GLY A 269 -18.67 0.01 -12.45
C GLY A 269 -17.55 0.92 -11.93
N ALA A 270 -16.38 0.37 -11.57
CA ALA A 270 -15.24 1.18 -11.16
C ALA A 270 -14.62 1.93 -12.36
N ILE A 271 -14.12 3.13 -12.09
CA ILE A 271 -13.40 3.95 -13.08
C ILE A 271 -11.90 3.72 -12.86
N ILE A 272 -11.23 3.12 -13.83
CA ILE A 272 -9.77 3.06 -13.82
C ILE A 272 -9.23 4.45 -14.18
N MET A 273 -8.93 5.24 -13.16
CA MET A 273 -8.55 6.65 -13.31
C MET A 273 -7.10 6.81 -13.78
N GLY A 274 -6.24 5.86 -13.47
CA GLY A 274 -4.81 5.99 -13.73
C GLY A 274 -3.97 4.82 -13.23
N LYS A 275 -2.65 5.00 -13.37
CA LYS A 275 -1.63 4.09 -12.91
C LYS A 275 -0.84 4.73 -11.77
N ALA A 276 -0.61 3.99 -10.70
CA ALA A 276 0.22 4.37 -9.57
C ALA A 276 1.67 3.93 -9.78
N ASN A 277 2.61 4.80 -9.39
CA ASN A 277 4.05 4.55 -9.43
C ASN A 277 4.44 3.41 -8.47
N LEU A 278 5.64 2.84 -8.68
CA LEU A 278 6.15 1.70 -7.93
C LEU A 278 7.68 1.74 -7.84
N SER A 279 8.25 0.91 -6.98
CA SER A 279 9.65 0.48 -7.15
C SER A 279 9.79 -0.31 -8.45
N GLU A 280 10.72 0.08 -9.33
CA GLU A 280 10.93 -0.54 -10.65
C GLU A 280 11.05 -2.08 -10.60
N TRP A 281 10.42 -2.77 -11.57
CA TRP A 281 10.27 -4.24 -11.58
C TRP A 281 9.81 -4.82 -10.24
N ALA A 282 8.87 -4.14 -9.60
CA ALA A 282 8.36 -4.53 -8.30
C ALA A 282 9.46 -4.70 -7.22
N ASN A 283 10.49 -3.84 -7.26
CA ASN A 283 11.67 -3.84 -6.37
C ASN A 283 12.67 -4.99 -6.62
N TYR A 284 12.84 -5.40 -7.88
CA TYR A 284 13.75 -6.49 -8.25
C TYR A 284 14.75 -6.10 -9.35
N MET A 285 15.25 -4.87 -9.29
CA MET A 285 16.27 -4.37 -10.22
C MET A 285 17.68 -4.35 -9.63
N ASP A 286 17.86 -3.56 -8.57
CA ASP A 286 19.15 -3.29 -7.96
C ASP A 286 18.94 -3.21 -6.44
N PRO A 287 19.78 -3.87 -5.63
CA PRO A 287 19.62 -3.89 -4.17
C PRO A 287 19.77 -2.49 -3.53
N CYS A 288 20.30 -1.52 -4.26
CA CYS A 288 20.54 -0.15 -3.80
C CYS A 288 19.51 0.83 -4.35
N MET A 289 18.51 0.36 -5.11
CA MET A 289 17.44 1.21 -5.60
C MET A 289 16.55 1.63 -4.43
N PRO A 290 16.31 2.94 -4.22
CA PRO A 290 15.41 3.38 -3.17
C PRO A 290 13.98 2.91 -3.46
N SER A 291 13.22 2.58 -2.41
CA SER A 291 11.83 2.17 -2.59
C SER A 291 11.00 3.29 -3.19
N GLY A 292 10.03 2.96 -4.05
CA GLY A 292 9.18 3.92 -4.73
C GLY A 292 9.83 4.67 -5.90
N PHE A 293 11.09 4.41 -6.21
CA PHE A 293 11.74 4.91 -7.43
C PHE A 293 11.46 4.01 -8.63
N SER A 294 11.18 4.65 -9.76
CA SER A 294 11.25 4.03 -11.08
C SER A 294 11.83 4.95 -12.13
N ALA A 295 12.46 4.39 -13.17
CA ALA A 295 12.99 5.17 -14.28
C ALA A 295 11.91 5.94 -15.06
N VAL A 296 10.67 5.44 -15.09
CA VAL A 296 9.56 6.12 -15.77
C VAL A 296 8.90 7.18 -14.88
N GLY A 297 8.59 6.82 -13.63
CA GLY A 297 7.79 7.64 -12.74
C GLY A 297 8.62 8.55 -11.83
N GLY A 298 9.92 8.30 -11.68
CA GLY A 298 10.76 8.97 -10.68
C GLY A 298 10.50 8.45 -9.26
N GLN A 299 10.94 9.21 -8.26
CA GLN A 299 10.84 8.86 -6.84
C GLN A 299 9.46 9.22 -6.27
N THR A 300 8.69 8.22 -5.81
CA THR A 300 7.51 8.43 -4.95
C THR A 300 7.95 8.91 -3.57
N ARG A 301 7.21 9.81 -2.92
CA ARG A 301 7.49 10.28 -1.55
C ARG A 301 6.35 9.91 -0.60
N ASN A 302 6.68 9.57 0.64
CA ASN A 302 5.71 9.22 1.68
C ASN A 302 4.77 10.40 1.99
N ALA A 303 3.48 10.13 2.20
CA ALA A 303 2.47 11.16 2.40
C ALA A 303 2.62 11.94 3.72
N TYR A 304 3.31 11.35 4.72
CA TYR A 304 3.47 11.90 6.07
C TYR A 304 4.81 12.62 6.29
N GLY A 305 5.70 12.65 5.30
CA GLY A 305 6.94 13.42 5.37
C GLY A 305 8.17 12.73 4.79
N PRO A 306 9.38 13.05 5.29
CA PRO A 306 10.64 12.60 4.72
C PRO A 306 10.97 11.15 5.09
N TYR A 307 9.99 10.26 5.02
CA TYR A 307 10.13 8.83 5.30
C TYR A 307 10.21 8.03 3.99
N ASP A 308 10.80 6.85 4.05
CA ASP A 308 10.78 5.89 2.95
C ASP A 308 9.31 5.43 2.74
N PRO A 309 8.73 5.56 1.52
CA PRO A 309 7.37 5.07 1.23
C PRO A 309 7.30 3.53 1.21
N LEU A 310 8.43 2.85 1.38
CA LEU A 310 8.63 1.42 1.14
C LEU A 310 8.06 1.03 -0.22
N GLY A 311 7.76 -0.24 -0.44
CA GLY A 311 7.29 -0.67 -1.74
C GLY A 311 7.22 -2.17 -1.87
N SER A 312 6.95 -2.68 -3.07
CA SER A 312 6.92 -1.93 -4.32
C SER A 312 5.63 -1.20 -4.66
N SER A 313 4.50 -1.39 -3.95
CA SER A 313 3.25 -0.66 -4.26
C SER A 313 3.20 0.74 -3.64
N SER A 314 4.30 1.48 -3.75
CA SER A 314 4.53 2.78 -3.09
C SER A 314 3.49 3.82 -3.53
N GLY A 315 3.31 4.01 -4.84
CA GLY A 315 2.33 4.98 -5.35
C GLY A 315 0.89 4.60 -5.00
N SER A 316 0.56 3.29 -4.97
CA SER A 316 -0.77 2.82 -4.57
C SER A 316 -1.09 3.21 -3.12
N ALA A 317 -0.12 3.10 -2.20
CA ALA A 317 -0.30 3.48 -0.80
C ALA A 317 -0.38 5.00 -0.62
N VAL A 318 0.62 5.72 -1.15
CA VAL A 318 0.73 7.18 -1.05
C VAL A 318 -0.48 7.88 -1.64
N SER A 319 -0.97 7.44 -2.80
CA SER A 319 -2.15 8.05 -3.44
C SER A 319 -3.43 7.87 -2.61
N VAL A 320 -3.59 6.75 -1.92
CA VAL A 320 -4.73 6.54 -1.00
C VAL A 320 -4.59 7.40 0.25
N ALA A 321 -3.38 7.46 0.83
CA ALA A 321 -3.07 8.23 2.04
C ALA A 321 -3.27 9.75 1.83
N ALA A 322 -2.83 10.27 0.68
CA ALA A 322 -2.96 11.69 0.33
C ALA A 322 -4.33 12.08 -0.27
N ASN A 323 -5.31 11.16 -0.25
CA ASN A 323 -6.63 11.35 -0.86
C ASN A 323 -6.57 11.75 -2.34
N LEU A 324 -5.69 11.11 -3.11
CA LEU A 324 -5.55 11.29 -4.56
C LEU A 324 -6.39 10.29 -5.35
N THR A 325 -7.01 9.32 -4.67
CA THR A 325 -7.97 8.37 -5.21
C THR A 325 -8.87 7.88 -4.07
N THR A 326 -10.02 7.28 -4.39
CA THR A 326 -10.87 6.65 -3.37
C THR A 326 -10.22 5.38 -2.84
N VAL A 327 -9.79 4.50 -3.75
CA VAL A 327 -9.07 3.25 -3.46
C VAL A 327 -7.99 2.99 -4.52
N SER A 328 -7.09 2.06 -4.25
CA SER A 328 -6.09 1.63 -5.21
C SER A 328 -5.85 0.11 -5.15
N VAL A 329 -5.20 -0.41 -6.18
CA VAL A 329 -4.77 -1.81 -6.27
C VAL A 329 -3.26 -1.86 -6.35
N GLY A 330 -2.65 -2.69 -5.50
CA GLY A 330 -1.22 -2.99 -5.53
C GLY A 330 -0.94 -4.45 -5.89
N SER A 331 0.33 -4.83 -5.78
CA SER A 331 0.76 -6.22 -5.93
C SER A 331 1.84 -6.58 -4.92
N GLU A 332 1.87 -7.85 -4.51
CA GLU A 332 2.84 -8.36 -3.57
C GLU A 332 3.42 -9.72 -3.93
N THR A 333 4.75 -9.75 -4.00
CA THR A 333 5.57 -10.97 -3.92
C THR A 333 5.96 -11.22 -2.46
N SER A 334 6.52 -10.21 -1.79
CA SER A 334 6.83 -10.23 -0.35
C SER A 334 6.83 -8.80 0.19
N GLY A 335 5.92 -8.46 1.09
CA GLY A 335 5.81 -7.15 1.75
C GLY A 335 5.27 -6.00 0.90
N SER A 336 5.26 -6.10 -0.43
CA SER A 336 4.94 -5.00 -1.35
C SER A 336 3.51 -4.44 -1.35
N LEU A 337 2.56 -5.02 -0.62
CA LEU A 337 1.27 -4.40 -0.27
C LEU A 337 1.32 -3.92 1.19
N ILE A 338 1.64 -4.82 2.12
CA ILE A 338 1.48 -4.57 3.56
C ILE A 338 2.52 -3.59 4.13
N GLN A 339 3.74 -3.53 3.58
CA GLN A 339 4.79 -2.63 4.02
C GLN A 339 4.51 -1.17 3.62
N PRO A 340 4.26 -0.83 2.34
CA PRO A 340 3.91 0.54 1.97
C PRO A 340 2.59 0.96 2.65
N ALA A 341 1.60 0.06 2.76
CA ALA A 341 0.37 0.36 3.51
C ALA A 341 0.63 0.78 4.96
N ARG A 342 1.51 0.06 5.66
CA ARG A 342 1.88 0.34 7.05
C ARG A 342 2.51 1.72 7.22
N VAL A 343 3.45 2.09 6.35
CA VAL A 343 4.21 3.35 6.50
C VAL A 343 3.45 4.58 6.01
N ASP A 344 2.48 4.39 5.12
CA ASP A 344 1.57 5.45 4.67
C ASP A 344 0.20 5.39 5.38
N GLY A 345 0.09 4.68 6.50
CA GLY A 345 -1.10 4.75 7.37
C GLY A 345 -2.42 4.29 6.72
N VAL A 346 -2.38 3.41 5.72
CA VAL A 346 -3.56 2.89 5.01
C VAL A 346 -3.73 1.39 5.23
N VAL A 347 -4.91 0.87 4.89
CA VAL A 347 -5.19 -0.56 4.91
C VAL A 347 -4.73 -1.16 3.58
N GLY A 348 -3.81 -2.12 3.64
CA GLY A 348 -3.40 -2.95 2.50
C GLY A 348 -3.58 -4.41 2.83
N MET A 349 -4.22 -5.17 1.93
CA MET A 349 -4.48 -6.59 2.14
C MET A 349 -3.78 -7.43 1.08
N ARG A 350 -2.89 -8.32 1.53
CA ARG A 350 -2.38 -9.43 0.73
C ARG A 350 -3.34 -10.61 0.86
N PRO A 351 -4.14 -10.94 -0.17
CA PRO A 351 -5.01 -12.12 -0.12
C PRO A 351 -4.20 -13.42 -0.25
N SER A 352 -4.85 -14.55 0.05
CA SER A 352 -4.33 -15.87 -0.30
C SER A 352 -4.07 -15.96 -1.80
N GLN A 353 -2.95 -16.53 -2.18
CA GLN A 353 -2.62 -16.72 -3.59
C GLN A 353 -3.68 -17.58 -4.29
N GLY A 354 -4.19 -17.09 -5.42
CA GLY A 354 -5.28 -17.71 -6.16
C GLY A 354 -6.65 -17.10 -5.89
N LEU A 355 -6.82 -16.26 -4.85
CA LEU A 355 -8.10 -15.57 -4.66
C LEU A 355 -8.40 -14.57 -5.78
N ILE A 356 -7.35 -13.88 -6.26
CA ILE A 356 -7.40 -12.95 -7.39
C ILE A 356 -6.44 -13.47 -8.46
N SER A 357 -6.92 -13.50 -9.72
CA SER A 357 -6.08 -13.87 -10.86
C SER A 357 -4.91 -12.91 -11.06
N ARG A 358 -3.79 -13.45 -11.51
CA ARG A 358 -2.56 -12.71 -11.87
C ARG A 358 -2.40 -12.58 -13.38
N ASP A 359 -3.40 -13.00 -14.15
CA ASP A 359 -3.42 -12.86 -15.59
C ASP A 359 -3.25 -11.39 -16.01
N HIS A 360 -2.28 -11.16 -16.91
CA HIS A 360 -1.90 -9.82 -17.42
C HIS A 360 -1.43 -8.83 -16.32
N VAL A 361 -0.84 -9.36 -15.24
CA VAL A 361 -0.01 -8.58 -14.33
C VAL A 361 1.45 -8.91 -14.63
N ILE A 362 2.32 -7.90 -14.82
CA ILE A 362 3.75 -8.13 -15.03
C ILE A 362 4.30 -8.85 -13.79
N PRO A 363 4.76 -10.12 -13.94
CA PRO A 363 5.07 -10.97 -12.79
C PRO A 363 6.46 -10.66 -12.23
N LEU A 364 6.69 -11.10 -10.99
CA LEU A 364 8.02 -11.20 -10.40
C LEU A 364 8.32 -12.65 -9.99
N GLY A 365 7.45 -13.25 -9.17
CA GLY A 365 7.59 -14.62 -8.71
C GLY A 365 6.24 -15.31 -8.64
N SER A 366 5.91 -16.12 -9.64
CA SER A 366 4.58 -16.76 -9.78
C SER A 366 4.14 -17.65 -8.61
N TYR A 367 5.06 -18.07 -7.74
CA TYR A 367 4.77 -18.82 -6.51
C TYR A 367 4.39 -17.93 -5.33
N LEU A 368 4.65 -16.62 -5.40
CA LEU A 368 4.44 -15.67 -4.31
C LEU A 368 3.51 -14.52 -4.71
N ASP A 369 3.44 -14.20 -6.00
CA ASP A 369 2.69 -13.06 -6.49
C ASP A 369 1.20 -13.19 -6.19
N THR A 370 0.61 -12.06 -5.81
CA THR A 370 -0.81 -11.77 -5.80
C THR A 370 -1.01 -10.27 -5.97
N THR A 371 -2.13 -9.84 -6.55
CA THR A 371 -2.61 -8.46 -6.41
C THR A 371 -3.41 -8.33 -5.13
N GLY A 372 -3.67 -7.09 -4.70
CA GLY A 372 -4.46 -6.85 -3.51
C GLY A 372 -4.97 -5.42 -3.38
N PRO A 373 -6.10 -5.24 -2.67
CA PRO A 373 -6.72 -3.95 -2.46
C PRO A 373 -5.97 -3.09 -1.45
N MET A 374 -6.03 -1.77 -1.66
CA MET A 374 -5.56 -0.76 -0.72
C MET A 374 -6.61 0.36 -0.58
N GLY A 375 -6.86 0.81 0.64
CA GLY A 375 -7.89 1.80 0.97
C GLY A 375 -7.67 2.41 2.35
N ARG A 376 -8.40 3.48 2.69
CA ARG A 376 -8.32 4.11 4.02
C ARG A 376 -9.10 3.35 5.10
N SER A 377 -10.06 2.52 4.69
CA SER A 377 -10.89 1.73 5.60
C SER A 377 -10.90 0.24 5.22
N LEU A 378 -11.16 -0.61 6.22
CA LEU A 378 -11.39 -2.04 6.00
C LEU A 378 -12.63 -2.28 5.11
N THR A 379 -13.63 -1.42 5.20
CA THR A 379 -14.84 -1.49 4.36
C THR A 379 -14.50 -1.35 2.88
N ASP A 380 -13.70 -0.35 2.52
CA ASP A 380 -13.32 -0.10 1.13
C ASP A 380 -12.45 -1.23 0.58
N VAL A 381 -11.52 -1.73 1.40
CA VAL A 381 -10.66 -2.87 1.08
C VAL A 381 -11.48 -4.14 0.86
N ALA A 382 -12.51 -4.39 1.67
CA ALA A 382 -13.41 -5.54 1.51
C ALA A 382 -14.27 -5.41 0.25
N ILE A 383 -14.83 -4.23 -0.05
CA ILE A 383 -15.58 -3.97 -1.28
C ILE A 383 -14.69 -4.24 -2.51
N LEU A 384 -13.47 -3.72 -2.49
CA LEU A 384 -12.53 -3.88 -3.60
C LEU A 384 -12.10 -5.36 -3.74
N LEU A 385 -11.88 -6.07 -2.63
CA LEU A 385 -11.60 -7.51 -2.64
C LEU A 385 -12.74 -8.31 -3.27
N THR A 386 -14.00 -8.03 -2.89
CA THR A 386 -15.20 -8.66 -3.46
C THR A 386 -15.24 -8.50 -4.97
N ALA A 387 -14.95 -7.30 -5.49
CA ALA A 387 -14.97 -7.03 -6.91
C ALA A 387 -13.85 -7.77 -7.68
N MET A 388 -12.65 -7.88 -7.11
CA MET A 388 -11.49 -8.46 -7.79
C MET A 388 -11.41 -9.98 -7.71
N ALA A 389 -11.98 -10.61 -6.69
CA ALA A 389 -11.90 -12.04 -6.47
C ALA A 389 -12.63 -12.83 -7.58
N GLY A 390 -12.04 -13.95 -8.02
CA GLY A 390 -12.69 -14.82 -8.98
C GLY A 390 -11.80 -15.89 -9.59
N VAL A 391 -12.44 -16.93 -10.12
CA VAL A 391 -11.76 -18.01 -10.85
C VAL A 391 -11.50 -17.57 -12.29
N ASP A 392 -10.26 -17.72 -12.73
CA ASP A 392 -9.79 -17.40 -14.07
C ASP A 392 -9.14 -18.62 -14.72
N PRO A 393 -9.66 -19.13 -15.85
CA PRO A 393 -9.04 -20.22 -16.61
C PRO A 393 -7.60 -19.94 -17.08
N ASN A 394 -7.20 -18.67 -17.22
CA ASN A 394 -5.85 -18.27 -17.62
C ASN A 394 -4.86 -18.26 -16.45
N ASP A 395 -5.35 -18.33 -15.21
CA ASP A 395 -4.54 -18.49 -14.01
C ASP A 395 -5.01 -19.72 -13.21
N ALA A 396 -4.39 -20.86 -13.50
CA ALA A 396 -4.73 -22.14 -12.88
C ALA A 396 -4.69 -22.13 -11.35
N LYS A 397 -3.95 -21.19 -10.72
CA LYS A 397 -3.90 -21.09 -9.26
C LYS A 397 -5.24 -20.65 -8.66
N THR A 398 -6.08 -19.99 -9.44
CA THR A 398 -7.38 -19.51 -8.97
C THR A 398 -8.38 -20.62 -8.70
N SER A 399 -8.16 -21.83 -9.23
CA SER A 399 -8.99 -23.00 -8.87
C SER A 399 -8.90 -23.37 -7.39
N ASP A 400 -7.80 -23.03 -6.71
CA ASP A 400 -7.61 -23.31 -5.28
C ASP A 400 -8.60 -22.52 -4.42
N ALA A 401 -9.07 -21.37 -4.91
CA ALA A 401 -10.03 -20.49 -4.23
C ALA A 401 -11.44 -20.58 -4.83
N ALA A 402 -11.75 -21.60 -5.64
CA ALA A 402 -13.04 -21.70 -6.32
C ALA A 402 -14.25 -21.73 -5.38
N SER A 403 -14.07 -22.21 -4.13
CA SER A 403 -15.11 -22.19 -3.09
C SER A 403 -15.45 -20.78 -2.58
N LEU A 404 -14.59 -19.79 -2.86
CA LEU A 404 -14.77 -18.38 -2.49
C LEU A 404 -15.25 -17.52 -3.67
N ASN A 405 -15.51 -18.12 -4.84
CA ASN A 405 -15.96 -17.39 -6.00
C ASN A 405 -17.34 -16.75 -5.77
N GLY A 406 -17.45 -15.43 -5.97
CA GLY A 406 -18.68 -14.67 -5.75
C GLY A 406 -19.00 -14.38 -4.29
N VAL A 407 -18.09 -14.64 -3.35
CA VAL A 407 -18.25 -14.25 -1.95
C VAL A 407 -18.15 -12.74 -1.81
N ASP A 408 -19.14 -12.15 -1.15
CA ASP A 408 -19.07 -10.75 -0.69
C ASP A 408 -18.30 -10.67 0.62
N PHE A 409 -17.08 -10.17 0.60
CA PHE A 409 -16.23 -10.05 1.78
C PHE A 409 -16.69 -8.97 2.78
N THR A 410 -17.58 -8.06 2.38
CA THR A 410 -18.12 -7.04 3.29
C THR A 410 -18.98 -7.65 4.40
N GLN A 411 -19.56 -8.84 4.16
CA GLN A 411 -20.37 -9.56 5.15
C GLN A 411 -19.57 -10.00 6.39
N PHE A 412 -18.23 -10.00 6.32
CA PHE A 412 -17.35 -10.39 7.42
C PHE A 412 -16.87 -9.21 8.27
N LEU A 413 -17.32 -7.99 7.99
CA LEU A 413 -16.99 -6.80 8.76
C LEU A 413 -17.79 -6.75 10.08
N SER A 414 -17.39 -7.57 11.04
CA SER A 414 -18.04 -7.64 12.37
C SER A 414 -17.02 -7.51 13.50
N LEU A 415 -17.15 -6.43 14.29
CA LEU A 415 -16.35 -6.23 15.50
C LEU A 415 -16.65 -7.30 16.56
N ASP A 416 -17.90 -7.76 16.65
CA ASP A 416 -18.28 -8.77 17.63
C ASP A 416 -17.68 -10.14 17.31
N GLU A 417 -17.61 -10.51 16.04
CA GLU A 417 -16.90 -11.73 15.63
C GLU A 417 -15.39 -11.58 15.80
N ALA A 418 -14.82 -10.40 15.47
CA ALA A 418 -13.40 -10.13 15.66
C ALA A 418 -12.95 -10.29 17.13
N ARG A 419 -13.79 -9.86 18.09
CA ARG A 419 -13.53 -9.98 19.53
C ARG A 419 -13.51 -11.42 20.04
N LYS A 420 -14.10 -12.36 19.31
CA LYS A 420 -14.13 -13.80 19.65
C LYS A 420 -12.89 -14.55 19.13
N LEU A 421 -12.09 -13.93 18.26
CA LEU A 421 -10.94 -14.57 17.65
C LEU A 421 -9.81 -14.81 18.65
N ARG A 422 -9.13 -15.96 18.49
CA ARG A 422 -7.88 -16.25 19.18
C ARG A 422 -6.72 -15.75 18.33
N VAL A 423 -6.09 -14.66 18.76
CA VAL A 423 -4.99 -14.03 18.01
C VAL A 423 -3.65 -14.44 18.61
N GLY A 424 -2.77 -15.03 17.79
CA GLY A 424 -1.37 -15.27 18.15
C GLY A 424 -0.54 -14.03 17.86
N VAL A 425 0.04 -13.42 18.89
CA VAL A 425 0.93 -12.26 18.72
C VAL A 425 2.34 -12.76 18.43
N ILE A 426 2.81 -12.57 17.20
CA ILE A 426 4.21 -12.79 16.83
C ILE A 426 5.00 -11.63 17.42
N ARG A 427 5.70 -11.89 18.53
CA ARG A 427 6.64 -10.93 19.09
C ARG A 427 7.96 -11.05 18.33
N PRO A 428 8.63 -9.93 18.00
CA PRO A 428 9.99 -9.97 17.50
C PRO A 428 10.81 -10.85 18.45
N ASP A 429 11.56 -11.82 17.90
CA ASP A 429 12.47 -12.61 18.71
C ASP A 429 13.58 -11.71 19.29
N THR A 430 14.41 -12.27 20.17
CA THR A 430 15.55 -11.56 20.78
C THR A 430 16.47 -10.90 19.75
N GLN A 431 16.46 -11.32 18.49
CA GLN A 431 17.26 -10.77 17.41
C GLN A 431 16.63 -9.51 16.80
N ALA A 432 15.30 -9.46 16.67
CA ALA A 432 14.59 -8.25 16.31
C ALA A 432 14.57 -7.21 17.45
N ALA A 433 14.52 -7.63 18.72
CA ALA A 433 14.75 -6.74 19.87
C ALA A 433 16.17 -6.16 19.88
N ALA A 434 17.19 -6.97 19.56
CA ALA A 434 18.57 -6.48 19.40
C ALA A 434 18.73 -5.53 18.21
N THR A 435 17.95 -5.74 17.14
CA THR A 435 17.92 -4.86 15.97
C THR A 435 17.29 -3.50 16.32
N VAL A 436 16.16 -3.48 17.04
CA VAL A 436 15.55 -2.26 17.57
C VAL A 436 16.50 -1.53 18.52
N ALA A 437 17.18 -2.25 19.41
CA ALA A 437 18.21 -1.68 20.28
C ALA A 437 19.37 -1.06 19.48
N SER A 438 19.82 -1.70 18.40
CA SER A 438 20.88 -1.16 17.53
C SER A 438 20.44 0.12 16.77
N TYR A 439 19.17 0.21 16.37
CA TYR A 439 18.62 1.42 15.78
C TYR A 439 18.46 2.54 16.81
N ALA A 440 18.05 2.22 18.03
CA ALA A 440 18.00 3.17 19.13
C ALA A 440 19.39 3.72 19.50
N GLU A 441 20.42 2.86 19.50
CA GLU A 441 21.81 3.26 19.71
C GLU A 441 22.31 4.18 18.58
N MET A 442 22.04 3.82 17.32
CA MET A 442 22.38 4.65 16.16
C MET A 442 21.68 6.03 16.21
N LEU A 443 20.39 6.06 16.58
CA LEU A 443 19.63 7.31 16.72
C LEU A 443 20.13 8.15 17.90
N GLY A 444 20.56 7.52 18.99
CA GLY A 444 21.20 8.21 20.09
C GLY A 444 22.54 8.84 19.71
N GLN A 445 23.35 8.11 18.93
CA GLN A 445 24.60 8.65 18.37
C GLN A 445 24.35 9.83 17.43
N LEU A 446 23.32 9.75 16.57
CA LEU A 446 22.91 10.86 15.69
C LEU A 446 22.34 12.07 16.46
N ALA A 447 21.66 11.83 17.58
CA ALA A 447 21.13 12.88 18.45
C ALA A 447 22.17 13.43 19.46
N GLY A 448 23.38 12.88 19.47
CA GLY A 448 24.44 13.24 20.44
C GLY A 448 24.09 12.91 21.90
N LYS A 449 23.10 12.03 22.13
CA LYS A 449 22.67 11.59 23.47
C LYS A 449 22.22 10.13 23.45
N GLU A 450 22.50 9.37 24.49
CA GLU A 450 21.81 8.09 24.67
C GLU A 450 20.31 8.33 24.92
N LEU A 451 19.46 7.57 24.24
CA LEU A 451 18.02 7.60 24.44
C LEU A 451 17.66 6.85 25.73
N THR A 452 16.74 7.40 26.53
CA THR A 452 16.23 6.76 27.75
C THR A 452 15.41 5.51 27.42
N GLU A 453 15.29 4.55 28.35
CA GLU A 453 14.45 3.34 28.14
C GLU A 453 13.02 3.67 27.73
N ALA A 454 12.43 4.75 28.26
CA ALA A 454 11.10 5.20 27.87
C ALA A 454 11.04 5.74 26.42
N GLU A 455 12.08 6.46 25.98
CA GLU A 455 12.22 6.91 24.58
C GLU A 455 12.49 5.71 23.64
N GLN A 456 13.26 4.72 24.08
CA GLN A 456 13.52 3.49 23.33
C GLN A 456 12.27 2.61 23.19
N GLN A 457 11.39 2.62 24.19
CA GLN A 457 10.17 1.81 24.23
C GLN A 457 8.98 2.48 23.52
N ALA A 458 9.07 3.80 23.28
CA ALA A 458 8.11 4.57 22.50
C ALA A 458 8.41 4.56 20.99
N LEU A 459 9.68 4.33 20.61
CA LEU A 459 10.15 3.98 19.25
C LEU A 459 9.79 2.54 18.90
#